data_AF-A0A520Z7F0-F1
#
_entry.id   AF-A0A520Z7F0-F1
#
_cell.length_a   1.000
_cell.length_b   1.000
_cell.length_c   1.000
_cell.angle_alpha   90.00
_cell.angle_beta   90.00
_cell.angle_gamma   90.00
#
_symmetry.space_group_name_H-M   'P 1'
#
loop_
_entity.id
_entity.type
_entity.pdbx_description
1 polymer ?
#
loop_
_entity_poly.entity_id
_entity_poly.type
_entity_poly.pdbx_seq_one_letter_code
_entity_poly.pdbx_strand_id
1 'polypeptide(L)'
;MTAVEIEKENAEITKAYKDLLKVSYRTLTKEDKKLIRSAFEVALDAHKDQRRKSGEAYIFHPIAVARIVASEIGLDATSICAALLHDVVEDNEDYSLDDIERMFGDTVARIVDGLTKISSMKKNMEISQQAENFRKMLLTLNDDVRVIIIKIADRLHNMQTMESMPDHKQVKIASETLYIYAPLAHRIGLYNIKTELEDLGLKYTEPEVYTDILTKMKESKEEQDAYIKEFSQILKTTLDKEGLNYDIKGRPKSIYSIRRKMVTQNVSFDEVYDKFAIRIIYKSDAANEKFLAWKIYSIVTDHFRPNPTRLRDWISSPKSTGYEALHITVSGPQGKWVEVQIRSERMNEIAEKGYAAHYKYKEGDTGEDALETWINRLQEALENPDANAVDFVEQFKLNLYSKEIYVFTPRGDLKSLPKGATPLDFAFSIHTEVGMKTRGAKVNGKLVPLSHVLKSGDQVDIMTSESAKPNSNWLDYATTARARSKIKSALKEDKKIIAEDGKELLRRKLKQLKITLDEKAINEMVNYFKLRTSLDLFYRAAIGTIDNKMLKDFASSRSNVLMSFIKSKIRKPNVSQDVNKDEITAKYDLLVFGKEEEKLDYKFTNCCNPIPGDPV
;
A
#
# COMPACT_ATOMS: atom_id res chain seq x y z
N MET A 1 14.03 -23.74 -35.69
CA MET A 1 12.99 -23.10 -36.50
C MET A 1 13.37 -23.20 -37.96
N THR A 2 12.40 -23.49 -38.83
CA THR A 2 12.60 -23.44 -40.29
C THR A 2 12.72 -21.98 -40.77
N ALA A 3 13.31 -21.74 -41.94
CA ALA A 3 13.43 -20.39 -42.50
C ALA A 3 12.07 -19.68 -42.65
N VAL A 4 11.02 -20.45 -42.94
CA VAL A 4 9.63 -19.97 -43.07
C VAL A 4 9.05 -19.54 -41.72
N GLU A 5 9.37 -20.26 -40.64
CA GLU A 5 8.94 -19.88 -39.28
C GLU A 5 9.61 -18.59 -38.81
N ILE A 6 10.88 -18.39 -39.14
CA ILE A 6 11.62 -17.16 -38.81
C ILE A 6 11.04 -15.96 -39.57
N GLU A 7 10.72 -16.12 -40.86
CA GLU A 7 10.11 -15.07 -41.67
C GLU A 7 8.72 -14.67 -41.13
N LYS A 8 7.92 -15.66 -40.72
CA LYS A 8 6.62 -15.42 -40.09
C LYS A 8 6.74 -14.72 -38.74
N GLU A 9 7.66 -15.16 -37.88
CA GLU A 9 7.93 -14.53 -36.57
C GLU A 9 8.38 -13.06 -36.76
N ASN A 10 9.28 -12.79 -37.70
CA ASN A 10 9.71 -11.43 -38.02
C ASN A 10 8.57 -10.55 -38.55
N ALA A 11 7.65 -11.11 -39.34
CA ALA A 11 6.46 -10.40 -39.79
C ALA A 11 5.52 -10.05 -38.62
N GLU A 12 5.35 -10.95 -37.66
CA GLU A 12 4.55 -10.75 -36.45
C GLU A 12 5.18 -9.70 -35.53
N ILE A 13 6.49 -9.73 -35.32
CA ILE A 13 7.25 -8.70 -34.58
C ILE A 13 7.05 -7.32 -35.22
N THR A 14 7.20 -7.24 -36.55
CA THR A 14 7.03 -5.99 -37.30
C THR A 14 5.61 -5.46 -37.18
N LYS A 15 4.61 -6.35 -37.20
CA LYS A 15 3.21 -5.98 -36.99
C LYS A 15 2.98 -5.43 -35.58
N ALA A 16 3.48 -6.12 -34.55
CA ALA A 16 3.35 -5.69 -33.17
C ALA A 16 3.99 -4.30 -32.93
N TYR A 17 5.17 -4.04 -33.51
CA TYR A 17 5.82 -2.74 -33.47
C TYR A 17 5.02 -1.65 -34.20
N LYS A 18 4.48 -1.94 -35.39
CA LYS A 18 3.63 -0.98 -36.13
C LYS A 18 2.36 -0.65 -35.35
N ASP A 19 1.79 -1.63 -34.65
CA ASP A 19 0.60 -1.41 -33.83
C ASP A 19 0.95 -0.55 -32.60
N LEU A 20 2.11 -0.77 -31.95
CA LEU A 20 2.61 0.12 -30.88
C LEU A 20 2.64 1.59 -31.32
N LEU A 21 3.16 1.88 -32.52
CA LEU A 21 3.24 3.25 -33.04
C LEU A 21 1.87 3.88 -33.38
N LYS A 22 0.84 3.06 -33.65
CA LYS A 22 -0.52 3.54 -33.97
C LYS A 22 -1.38 3.76 -32.74
N VAL A 23 -1.12 3.01 -31.67
CA VAL A 23 -1.97 2.98 -30.48
C VAL A 23 -1.63 4.13 -29.52
N SER A 24 -0.50 4.81 -29.70
CA SER A 24 -0.17 5.98 -28.86
C SER A 24 -1.21 7.09 -29.05
N TYR A 25 -1.86 7.46 -27.94
CA TYR A 25 -2.86 8.53 -27.88
C TYR A 25 -2.25 9.92 -28.12
N ARG A 26 -0.95 10.08 -27.82
CA ARG A 26 -0.22 11.31 -28.04
C ARG A 26 0.25 11.38 -29.48
N THR A 27 0.22 12.57 -30.07
CA THR A 27 0.80 12.82 -31.39
C THR A 27 2.32 12.67 -31.30
N LEU A 28 2.83 11.48 -31.63
CA LEU A 28 4.27 11.23 -31.69
C LEU A 28 4.88 12.04 -32.84
N THR A 29 5.84 12.89 -32.51
CA THR A 29 6.63 13.64 -33.50
C THR A 29 7.48 12.69 -34.35
N LYS A 30 8.07 13.20 -35.43
CA LYS A 30 9.01 12.40 -36.23
C LYS A 30 10.25 11.99 -35.43
N GLU A 31 10.68 12.84 -34.51
CA GLU A 31 11.82 12.59 -33.62
C GLU A 31 11.48 11.51 -32.58
N ASP A 32 10.30 11.58 -31.97
CA ASP A 32 9.81 10.56 -31.05
C ASP A 32 9.77 9.17 -31.69
N LYS A 33 9.25 9.09 -32.93
CA LYS A 33 9.20 7.82 -33.68
C LYS A 33 10.59 7.29 -33.99
N LYS A 34 11.55 8.17 -34.26
CA LYS A 34 12.95 7.78 -34.50
C LYS A 34 13.58 7.23 -33.21
N LEU A 35 13.35 7.89 -32.08
CA LEU A 35 13.84 7.44 -30.77
C LEU A 35 13.28 6.06 -30.40
N ILE A 36 11.95 5.88 -30.52
CA ILE A 36 11.28 4.60 -30.25
C ILE A 36 11.78 3.50 -31.19
N ARG A 37 12.05 3.84 -32.46
CA ARG A 37 12.64 2.89 -33.42
C ARG A 37 14.03 2.45 -32.98
N SER A 38 14.91 3.38 -32.61
CA SER A 38 16.24 3.03 -32.12
C SER A 38 16.18 2.14 -30.88
N ALA A 39 15.28 2.43 -29.93
CA ALA A 39 15.09 1.61 -28.74
C ALA A 39 14.59 0.20 -29.08
N PHE A 40 13.66 0.10 -30.04
CA PHE A 40 13.18 -1.19 -30.53
C PHE A 40 14.28 -2.01 -31.21
N GLU A 41 15.13 -1.39 -32.04
CA GLU A 41 16.24 -2.07 -32.71
C GLU A 41 17.27 -2.60 -31.69
N VAL A 42 17.57 -1.84 -30.64
CA VAL A 42 18.44 -2.28 -29.52
C VAL A 42 17.80 -3.45 -28.76
N ALA A 43 16.52 -3.35 -28.38
CA ALA A 43 15.84 -4.43 -27.68
C ALA A 43 15.75 -5.72 -28.53
N LEU A 44 15.53 -5.57 -29.85
CA LEU A 44 15.48 -6.70 -30.78
C LEU A 44 16.84 -7.41 -30.87
N ASP A 45 17.93 -6.66 -30.95
CA ASP A 45 19.28 -7.24 -30.97
C ASP A 45 19.64 -7.88 -29.62
N ALA A 46 19.38 -7.19 -28.51
CA ALA A 46 19.68 -7.66 -27.16
C ALA A 46 18.99 -9.01 -26.84
N HIS A 47 17.76 -9.20 -27.32
CA HIS A 47 16.94 -10.38 -27.03
C HIS A 47 16.83 -11.37 -28.21
N LYS A 48 17.69 -11.28 -29.24
CA LYS A 48 17.58 -12.08 -30.48
C LYS A 48 17.59 -13.60 -30.24
N ASP A 49 18.45 -14.04 -29.32
CA ASP A 49 18.66 -15.46 -28.99
C ASP A 49 17.80 -15.91 -27.80
N GLN A 50 17.05 -14.99 -27.17
CA GLN A 50 16.24 -15.28 -26.00
C GLN A 50 14.83 -15.73 -26.39
N ARG A 51 14.32 -16.73 -25.67
CA ARG A 51 12.98 -17.29 -25.85
C ARG A 51 12.27 -17.43 -24.50
N ARG A 52 10.95 -17.21 -24.49
CA ARG A 52 10.09 -17.45 -23.32
C ARG A 52 9.86 -18.95 -23.12
N LYS A 53 9.35 -19.32 -21.93
CA LYS A 53 8.94 -20.70 -21.63
C LYS A 53 7.81 -21.22 -22.52
N SER A 54 7.00 -20.33 -23.08
CA SER A 54 5.99 -20.64 -24.10
C SER A 54 6.60 -21.02 -25.46
N GLY A 55 7.87 -20.71 -25.69
CA GLY A 55 8.57 -20.90 -26.98
C GLY A 55 8.62 -19.65 -27.86
N GLU A 56 7.91 -18.57 -27.51
CA GLU A 56 7.88 -17.32 -28.27
C GLU A 56 9.16 -16.48 -28.10
N ALA A 57 9.49 -15.66 -29.11
CA ALA A 57 10.55 -14.65 -29.03
C ALA A 57 10.35 -13.70 -27.83
N TYR A 58 11.42 -13.49 -27.05
CA TYR A 58 11.33 -12.66 -25.84
C TYR A 58 10.93 -11.21 -26.16
N ILE A 59 11.32 -10.70 -27.33
CA ILE A 59 11.02 -9.34 -27.79
C ILE A 59 9.52 -8.97 -27.79
N PHE A 60 8.62 -9.95 -27.91
CA PHE A 60 7.18 -9.68 -27.80
C PHE A 60 6.80 -9.07 -26.45
N HIS A 61 7.54 -9.41 -25.38
CA HIS A 61 7.28 -8.88 -24.06
C HIS A 61 7.60 -7.38 -23.93
N PRO A 62 8.83 -6.89 -24.21
CA PRO A 62 9.10 -5.46 -24.21
C PRO A 62 8.14 -4.66 -25.11
N ILE A 63 7.78 -5.18 -26.28
CA ILE A 63 6.78 -4.53 -27.16
C ILE A 63 5.42 -4.43 -26.49
N ALA A 64 4.96 -5.50 -25.83
CA ALA A 64 3.67 -5.52 -25.15
C ALA A 64 3.65 -4.61 -23.92
N VAL A 65 4.74 -4.55 -23.14
CA VAL A 65 4.89 -3.61 -22.02
C VAL A 65 4.88 -2.18 -22.52
N ALA A 66 5.64 -1.86 -23.55
CA ALA A 66 5.62 -0.56 -24.20
C ALA A 66 4.23 -0.20 -24.74
N ARG A 67 3.47 -1.19 -25.24
CA ARG A 67 2.08 -0.99 -25.70
C ARG A 67 1.16 -0.63 -24.54
N ILE A 68 1.24 -1.32 -23.41
CA ILE A 68 0.46 -1.00 -22.21
C ILE A 68 0.79 0.43 -21.74
N VAL A 69 2.08 0.78 -21.70
CA VAL A 69 2.55 2.13 -21.33
C VAL A 69 2.01 3.20 -22.29
N ALA A 70 1.97 2.91 -23.59
CA ALA A 70 1.47 3.83 -24.60
C ALA A 70 -0.07 3.94 -24.64
N SER A 71 -0.80 2.83 -24.47
CA SER A 71 -2.25 2.73 -24.67
C SER A 71 -3.05 3.00 -23.40
N GLU A 72 -2.74 2.26 -22.34
CA GLU A 72 -3.51 2.26 -21.10
C GLU A 72 -3.13 3.44 -20.21
N ILE A 73 -1.88 3.89 -20.31
CA ILE A 73 -1.31 4.93 -19.44
C ILE A 73 -1.09 6.24 -20.18
N GLY A 74 -0.72 6.18 -21.46
CA GLY A 74 -0.54 7.38 -22.28
C GLY A 74 0.74 8.17 -21.97
N LEU A 75 1.83 7.47 -21.62
CA LEU A 75 3.12 8.11 -21.36
C LEU A 75 3.82 8.59 -22.65
N ASP A 76 4.89 9.39 -22.48
CA ASP A 76 5.68 9.99 -23.54
C ASP A 76 6.63 9.01 -24.23
N ALA A 77 7.26 9.45 -25.33
CA ALA A 77 8.21 8.66 -26.09
C ALA A 77 9.38 8.13 -25.22
N THR A 78 9.86 8.94 -24.27
CA THR A 78 10.90 8.56 -23.29
C THR A 78 10.50 7.31 -22.51
N SER A 79 9.27 7.29 -21.97
CA SER A 79 8.76 6.15 -21.19
C SER A 79 8.53 4.92 -22.05
N ILE A 80 8.10 5.10 -23.30
CA ILE A 80 7.96 4.02 -24.27
C ILE A 80 9.32 3.41 -24.60
N CYS A 81 10.36 4.24 -24.78
CA CYS A 81 11.73 3.78 -25.01
C CYS A 81 12.26 3.02 -23.79
N ALA A 82 12.10 3.57 -22.59
CA ALA A 82 12.51 2.89 -21.35
C ALA A 82 11.77 1.55 -21.16
N ALA A 83 10.49 1.48 -21.51
CA ALA A 83 9.72 0.23 -21.46
C ALA A 83 10.21 -0.82 -22.48
N LEU A 84 10.67 -0.41 -23.65
CA LEU A 84 11.30 -1.33 -24.62
C LEU A 84 12.68 -1.83 -24.11
N LEU A 85 13.39 -0.99 -23.37
CA LEU A 85 14.76 -1.27 -22.90
C LEU A 85 14.83 -1.87 -21.49
N HIS A 86 13.70 -2.06 -20.80
CA HIS A 86 13.69 -2.29 -19.35
C HIS A 86 14.45 -3.53 -18.87
N ASP A 87 14.51 -4.58 -19.69
CA ASP A 87 15.22 -5.83 -19.39
C ASP A 87 16.55 -5.95 -20.16
N VAL A 88 16.88 -5.00 -21.05
CA VAL A 88 18.05 -5.12 -21.95
C VAL A 88 19.35 -5.20 -21.16
N VAL A 89 19.54 -4.31 -20.18
CA VAL A 89 20.75 -4.25 -19.35
C VAL A 89 20.83 -5.40 -18.34
N GLU A 90 19.69 -6.02 -17.99
CA GLU A 90 19.65 -7.15 -17.06
C GLU A 90 19.95 -8.47 -17.76
N ASP A 91 19.43 -8.64 -18.99
CA ASP A 91 19.49 -9.90 -19.73
C ASP A 91 20.67 -10.00 -20.71
N ASN A 92 21.35 -8.88 -21.02
CA ASN A 92 22.42 -8.85 -22.00
C ASN A 92 23.66 -8.09 -21.48
N GLU A 93 24.81 -8.80 -21.41
CA GLU A 93 26.09 -8.24 -20.93
C GLU A 93 26.73 -7.24 -21.92
N ASP A 94 26.33 -7.25 -23.20
CA ASP A 94 26.87 -6.37 -24.24
C ASP A 94 26.34 -4.93 -24.11
N TYR A 95 25.29 -4.69 -23.33
CA TYR A 95 24.69 -3.37 -23.13
C TYR A 95 24.84 -2.89 -21.68
N SER A 96 25.57 -1.78 -21.49
CA SER A 96 25.71 -1.12 -20.18
C SER A 96 24.76 0.08 -20.02
N LEU A 97 24.55 0.53 -18.77
CA LEU A 97 23.82 1.77 -18.50
C LEU A 97 24.46 2.99 -19.18
N ASP A 98 25.79 3.03 -19.25
CA ASP A 98 26.53 4.10 -19.95
C ASP A 98 26.23 4.11 -21.45
N ASP A 99 26.00 2.95 -22.07
CA ASP A 99 25.60 2.86 -23.48
C ASP A 99 24.18 3.38 -23.68
N ILE A 100 23.26 3.02 -22.79
CA ILE A 100 21.88 3.54 -22.80
C ILE A 100 21.88 5.07 -22.65
N GLU A 101 22.70 5.62 -21.76
CA GLU A 101 22.84 7.07 -21.59
C GLU A 101 23.37 7.75 -22.85
N ARG A 102 24.39 7.20 -23.49
CA ARG A 102 24.95 7.75 -24.74
C ARG A 102 23.97 7.69 -25.91
N MET A 103 23.16 6.64 -25.99
CA MET A 103 22.24 6.40 -27.11
C MET A 103 20.89 7.13 -26.96
N PHE A 104 20.38 7.23 -25.74
CA PHE A 104 19.01 7.70 -25.47
C PHE A 104 18.93 8.87 -24.48
N GLY A 105 20.05 9.27 -23.89
CA GLY A 105 20.16 10.36 -22.92
C GLY A 105 19.96 9.93 -21.47
N ASP A 106 20.36 10.82 -20.56
CA ASP A 106 20.33 10.64 -19.10
C ASP A 106 18.94 10.26 -18.56
N THR A 107 17.86 10.87 -19.06
CA THR A 107 16.51 10.58 -18.58
C THR A 107 16.10 9.13 -18.82
N VAL A 108 16.40 8.55 -19.99
CA VAL A 108 16.07 7.13 -20.29
C VAL A 108 16.95 6.21 -19.45
N ALA A 109 18.24 6.52 -19.34
CA ALA A 109 19.19 5.75 -18.55
C ALA A 109 18.78 5.68 -17.06
N ARG A 110 18.38 6.82 -16.46
CA ARG A 110 17.88 6.86 -15.08
C ARG A 110 16.66 5.97 -14.85
N ILE A 111 15.71 5.97 -15.79
CA ILE A 111 14.52 5.11 -15.69
C ILE A 111 14.90 3.62 -15.79
N VAL A 112 15.78 3.26 -16.74
CA VAL A 112 16.25 1.87 -16.92
C VAL A 112 17.08 1.39 -15.71
N ASP A 113 17.95 2.24 -15.16
CA ASP A 113 18.69 1.97 -13.93
C ASP A 113 17.73 1.73 -12.74
N GLY A 114 16.70 2.56 -12.60
CA GLY A 114 15.64 2.36 -11.61
C GLY A 114 14.95 0.99 -11.75
N LEU A 115 14.66 0.57 -12.98
CA LEU A 115 13.99 -0.72 -13.27
C LEU A 115 14.88 -1.93 -12.98
N THR A 116 16.15 -1.90 -13.38
CA THR A 116 17.13 -2.99 -13.17
C THR A 116 17.45 -3.19 -11.69
N LYS A 117 17.57 -2.11 -10.92
CA LYS A 117 17.73 -2.16 -9.45
C LYS A 117 16.58 -2.89 -8.76
N ILE A 118 15.34 -2.75 -9.24
CA ILE A 118 14.18 -3.43 -8.65
C ILE A 118 14.18 -4.95 -8.94
N SER A 119 14.60 -5.34 -10.14
CA SER A 119 14.57 -6.75 -10.58
C SER A 119 15.67 -7.60 -9.94
N SER A 120 16.91 -7.09 -9.87
CA SER A 120 18.07 -7.79 -9.29
C SER A 120 17.89 -8.19 -7.81
N MET A 121 16.99 -7.53 -7.10
CA MET A 121 16.74 -7.73 -5.68
C MET A 121 15.91 -8.97 -5.33
N LYS A 122 15.20 -9.58 -6.30
CA LYS A 122 14.23 -10.66 -6.04
C LYS A 122 14.81 -12.06 -5.72
N LYS A 123 16.13 -12.20 -5.55
CA LYS A 123 16.81 -13.51 -5.59
C LYS A 123 16.82 -14.36 -4.29
N ASN A 124 16.39 -13.90 -3.10
CA ASN A 124 16.54 -14.68 -1.86
C ASN A 124 15.28 -14.84 -0.97
N MET A 125 15.25 -15.94 -0.20
CA MET A 125 14.06 -16.59 0.42
C MET A 125 13.81 -16.25 1.91
N GLU A 126 13.73 -14.97 2.30
CA GLU A 126 13.22 -14.60 3.62
C GLU A 126 12.17 -13.47 3.56
N ILE A 127 11.15 -13.56 4.43
CA ILE A 127 10.08 -12.53 4.55
C ILE A 127 10.67 -11.16 4.88
N SER A 128 11.75 -11.11 5.67
CA SER A 128 12.49 -9.88 5.98
C SER A 128 13.11 -9.25 4.73
N GLN A 129 13.72 -10.06 3.85
CA GLN A 129 14.32 -9.59 2.59
C GLN A 129 13.26 -9.15 1.58
N GLN A 130 12.07 -9.77 1.54
CA GLN A 130 10.97 -9.26 0.69
C GLN A 130 10.52 -7.87 1.12
N ALA A 131 10.47 -7.63 2.43
CA ALA A 131 10.15 -6.31 2.99
C ALA A 131 11.25 -5.28 2.67
N GLU A 132 12.53 -5.66 2.70
CA GLU A 132 13.63 -4.80 2.27
C GLU A 132 13.63 -4.53 0.77
N ASN A 133 13.38 -5.54 -0.06
CA ASN A 133 13.27 -5.40 -1.51
C ASN A 133 12.14 -4.44 -1.87
N PHE A 134 11.00 -4.55 -1.16
CA PHE A 134 9.90 -3.63 -1.33
C PHE A 134 10.26 -2.22 -0.85
N ARG A 135 10.91 -2.06 0.30
CA ARG A 135 11.40 -0.76 0.78
C ARG A 135 12.34 -0.10 -0.23
N LYS A 136 13.27 -0.86 -0.83
CA LYS A 136 14.20 -0.34 -1.85
C LYS A 136 13.49 -0.05 -3.18
N MET A 137 12.53 -0.87 -3.60
CA MET A 137 11.66 -0.56 -4.75
C MET A 137 10.87 0.75 -4.53
N LEU A 138 10.43 1.03 -3.29
CA LEU A 138 9.78 2.30 -2.96
C LEU A 138 10.76 3.48 -2.93
N LEU A 139 12.03 3.25 -2.56
CA LEU A 139 13.06 4.30 -2.63
C LEU A 139 13.40 4.69 -4.07
N THR A 140 13.40 3.74 -5.00
CA THR A 140 13.59 4.03 -6.43
C THR A 140 12.43 4.82 -7.07
N LEU A 141 11.31 4.98 -6.36
CA LEU A 141 10.21 5.87 -6.80
C LEU A 141 10.55 7.34 -6.71
N ASN A 142 11.48 7.70 -5.82
CA ASN A 142 11.78 9.08 -5.47
C ASN A 142 12.34 9.86 -6.66
N ASP A 143 13.11 9.18 -7.52
CA ASP A 143 13.81 9.85 -8.61
C ASP A 143 12.93 10.02 -9.85
N ASP A 144 12.04 9.05 -10.13
CA ASP A 144 11.12 9.12 -11.27
C ASP A 144 9.91 8.17 -11.12
N VAL A 145 8.70 8.73 -11.08
CA VAL A 145 7.44 7.95 -11.00
C VAL A 145 7.20 7.06 -12.23
N ARG A 146 7.84 7.33 -13.37
CA ARG A 146 7.73 6.50 -14.58
C ARG A 146 8.30 5.10 -14.36
N VAL A 147 9.30 4.93 -13.49
CA VAL A 147 9.88 3.62 -13.14
C VAL A 147 8.79 2.67 -12.63
N ILE A 148 7.95 3.11 -11.70
CA ILE A 148 6.93 2.23 -11.14
C ILE A 148 5.76 1.99 -12.07
N ILE A 149 5.42 3.00 -12.86
CA ILE A 149 4.37 2.88 -13.86
C ILE A 149 4.76 1.82 -14.89
N ILE A 150 6.01 1.85 -15.38
CA ILE A 150 6.55 0.82 -16.28
C ILE A 150 6.59 -0.54 -15.55
N LYS A 151 6.97 -0.59 -14.27
CA LYS A 151 6.99 -1.86 -13.52
C LYS A 151 5.61 -2.47 -13.28
N ILE A 152 4.58 -1.65 -13.13
CA ILE A 152 3.18 -2.09 -13.06
C ILE A 152 2.73 -2.63 -14.42
N ALA A 153 3.12 -1.99 -15.53
CA ALA A 153 2.84 -2.45 -16.88
C ALA A 153 3.54 -3.79 -17.19
N ASP A 154 4.81 -3.93 -16.82
CA ASP A 154 5.56 -5.19 -16.83
C ASP A 154 4.81 -6.27 -16.04
N ARG A 155 4.42 -5.97 -14.79
CA ARG A 155 3.68 -6.92 -13.96
C ARG A 155 2.35 -7.33 -14.60
N LEU A 156 1.61 -6.41 -15.21
CA LEU A 156 0.36 -6.70 -15.89
C LEU A 156 0.57 -7.70 -17.03
N HIS A 157 1.55 -7.45 -17.90
CA HIS A 157 1.87 -8.36 -18.99
C HIS A 157 2.30 -9.74 -18.48
N ASN A 158 3.09 -9.80 -17.40
CA ASN A 158 3.50 -11.06 -16.79
C ASN A 158 2.30 -11.84 -16.22
N MET A 159 1.32 -11.16 -15.62
CA MET A 159 0.07 -11.78 -15.17
C MET A 159 -0.80 -12.28 -16.35
N GLN A 160 -0.80 -11.57 -17.48
CA GLN A 160 -1.54 -11.97 -18.69
C GLN A 160 -0.93 -13.22 -19.37
N THR A 161 0.38 -13.46 -19.21
CA THR A 161 1.12 -14.52 -19.91
C THR A 161 1.55 -15.68 -19.00
N MET A 162 0.95 -15.80 -17.82
CA MET A 162 1.42 -16.69 -16.76
C MET A 162 1.02 -18.17 -16.93
N GLU A 163 0.18 -18.50 -17.91
CA GLU A 163 -0.44 -19.84 -18.07
C GLU A 163 0.58 -20.98 -18.27
N SER A 164 1.74 -20.69 -18.86
CA SER A 164 2.82 -21.68 -19.07
C SER A 164 3.72 -21.90 -17.85
N MET A 165 3.52 -21.16 -16.76
CA MET A 165 4.35 -21.27 -15.55
C MET A 165 3.85 -22.35 -14.60
N PRO A 166 4.73 -22.96 -13.76
CA PRO A 166 4.29 -23.88 -12.71
C PRO A 166 3.40 -23.22 -11.66
N ASP A 167 2.39 -23.94 -11.17
CA ASP A 167 1.36 -23.45 -10.24
C ASP A 167 1.92 -22.71 -9.01
N HIS A 168 2.94 -23.27 -8.36
CA HIS A 168 3.56 -22.63 -7.19
C HIS A 168 4.14 -21.23 -7.50
N LYS A 169 4.64 -21.02 -8.73
CA LYS A 169 5.10 -19.69 -9.18
C LYS A 169 3.92 -18.79 -9.54
N GLN A 170 2.87 -19.34 -10.16
CA GLN A 170 1.65 -18.60 -10.49
C GLN A 170 1.02 -18.01 -9.22
N VAL A 171 0.79 -18.84 -8.19
CA VAL A 171 0.20 -18.40 -6.91
C VAL A 171 1.08 -17.37 -6.22
N LYS A 172 2.40 -17.56 -6.21
CA LYS A 172 3.35 -16.61 -5.62
C LYS A 172 3.27 -15.25 -6.30
N ILE A 173 3.35 -15.22 -7.63
CA ILE A 173 3.31 -13.98 -8.42
C ILE A 173 1.92 -13.31 -8.28
N ALA A 174 0.84 -14.08 -8.32
CA ALA A 174 -0.52 -13.56 -8.16
C ALA A 174 -0.75 -12.95 -6.76
N SER A 175 -0.23 -13.60 -5.73
CA SER A 175 -0.29 -13.09 -4.35
C SER A 175 0.53 -11.81 -4.18
N GLU A 176 1.73 -11.74 -4.76
CA GLU A 176 2.54 -10.51 -4.82
C GLU A 176 1.79 -9.38 -5.56
N THR A 177 1.14 -9.71 -6.68
CA THR A 177 0.33 -8.77 -7.46
C THR A 177 -0.83 -8.19 -6.66
N LEU A 178 -1.60 -9.03 -5.98
CA LEU A 178 -2.73 -8.59 -5.15
C LEU A 178 -2.28 -7.82 -3.91
N TYR A 179 -1.14 -8.19 -3.33
CA TYR A 179 -0.62 -7.59 -2.11
C TYR A 179 0.11 -6.26 -2.35
N ILE A 180 0.77 -6.10 -3.50
CA ILE A 180 1.65 -4.96 -3.78
C ILE A 180 1.15 -4.14 -4.97
N TYR A 181 1.14 -4.75 -6.15
CA TYR A 181 1.03 -4.01 -7.41
C TYR A 181 -0.37 -3.45 -7.65
N ALA A 182 -1.43 -4.21 -7.34
CA ALA A 182 -2.81 -3.73 -7.48
C ALA A 182 -3.14 -2.53 -6.55
N PRO A 183 -2.81 -2.56 -5.24
CA PRO A 183 -2.93 -1.39 -4.37
C PRO A 183 -2.10 -0.18 -4.83
N LEU A 184 -0.91 -0.41 -5.38
CA LEU A 184 -0.05 0.66 -5.87
C LEU A 184 -0.64 1.32 -7.13
N ALA A 185 -1.10 0.50 -8.08
CA ALA A 185 -1.84 0.96 -9.25
C ALA A 185 -3.08 1.77 -8.86
N HIS A 186 -3.81 1.35 -7.82
CA HIS A 186 -4.94 2.13 -7.27
C HIS A 186 -4.52 3.52 -6.79
N ARG A 187 -3.39 3.64 -6.10
CA ARG A 187 -2.91 4.91 -5.53
C ARG A 187 -2.41 5.87 -6.60
N ILE A 188 -1.76 5.37 -7.64
CA ILE A 188 -1.32 6.16 -8.81
C ILE A 188 -2.53 6.56 -9.69
N GLY A 189 -3.69 5.93 -9.49
CA GLY A 189 -4.92 6.21 -10.23
C GLY A 189 -5.11 5.34 -11.48
N LEU A 190 -4.29 4.30 -11.68
CA LEU A 190 -4.36 3.36 -12.80
C LEU A 190 -5.48 2.34 -12.58
N TYR A 191 -6.75 2.79 -12.57
CA TYR A 191 -7.90 1.97 -12.18
C TYR A 191 -8.16 0.77 -13.10
N ASN A 192 -7.97 0.92 -14.42
CA ASN A 192 -8.16 -0.18 -15.37
C ASN A 192 -7.14 -1.29 -15.11
N ILE A 193 -5.86 -0.94 -15.09
CA ILE A 193 -4.75 -1.86 -14.80
C ILE A 193 -4.95 -2.52 -13.43
N LYS A 194 -5.32 -1.73 -12.41
CA LYS A 194 -5.61 -2.23 -11.07
C LYS A 194 -6.71 -3.28 -11.06
N THR A 195 -7.79 -3.05 -11.81
CA THR A 195 -8.92 -3.98 -11.91
C THR A 195 -8.51 -5.27 -12.60
N GLU A 196 -7.72 -5.17 -13.67
CA GLU A 196 -7.21 -6.32 -14.41
C GLU A 196 -6.20 -7.14 -13.59
N LEU A 197 -5.28 -6.49 -12.88
CA LEU A 197 -4.37 -7.15 -11.93
C LEU A 197 -5.12 -7.86 -10.80
N GLU A 198 -6.22 -7.28 -10.29
CA GLU A 198 -7.08 -7.89 -9.28
C GLU A 198 -7.79 -9.14 -9.80
N ASP A 199 -8.37 -9.07 -11.00
CA ASP A 199 -9.09 -10.19 -11.62
C ASP A 199 -8.13 -11.31 -12.03
N LEU A 200 -6.98 -10.98 -12.65
CA LEU A 200 -5.91 -11.94 -12.95
C LEU A 200 -5.33 -12.52 -11.66
N GLY A 201 -5.13 -11.70 -10.63
CA GLY A 201 -4.71 -12.18 -9.31
C GLY A 201 -5.64 -13.27 -8.78
N LEU A 202 -6.96 -13.01 -8.81
CA LEU A 202 -7.96 -13.99 -8.38
C LEU A 202 -7.99 -15.25 -9.24
N LYS A 203 -7.83 -15.12 -10.57
CA LYS A 203 -7.78 -16.25 -11.52
C LYS A 203 -6.76 -17.30 -11.09
N TYR A 204 -5.61 -16.87 -10.56
CA TYR A 204 -4.53 -17.78 -10.16
C TYR A 204 -4.51 -18.12 -8.66
N THR A 205 -5.04 -17.27 -7.78
CA THR A 205 -5.11 -17.60 -6.33
C THR A 205 -6.32 -18.45 -5.97
N GLU A 206 -7.48 -18.22 -6.59
CA GLU A 206 -8.74 -18.91 -6.33
C GLU A 206 -9.46 -19.25 -7.67
N PRO A 207 -8.91 -20.18 -8.49
CA PRO A 207 -9.38 -20.43 -9.86
C PRO A 207 -10.83 -20.93 -9.92
N GLU A 208 -11.26 -21.77 -8.96
CA GLU A 208 -12.62 -22.29 -8.89
C GLU A 208 -13.64 -21.17 -8.68
N VAL A 209 -13.35 -20.27 -7.73
CA VAL A 209 -14.21 -19.11 -7.42
C VAL A 209 -14.27 -18.13 -8.58
N TYR A 210 -13.14 -17.88 -9.24
CA TYR A 210 -13.08 -17.04 -10.43
C TYR A 210 -13.97 -17.61 -11.55
N THR A 211 -13.89 -18.91 -11.80
CA THR A 211 -14.63 -19.59 -12.86
C THR A 211 -16.14 -19.64 -12.58
N ASP A 212 -16.54 -19.86 -11.32
CA ASP A 212 -17.95 -19.82 -10.89
C ASP A 212 -18.56 -18.43 -11.14
N ILE A 213 -17.90 -17.37 -10.65
CA ILE A 213 -18.38 -15.99 -10.84
C ILE A 213 -18.40 -15.63 -12.33
N LEU A 214 -17.37 -16.00 -13.10
CA LEU A 214 -17.32 -15.74 -14.55
C LEU A 214 -18.49 -16.41 -15.30
N THR A 215 -18.86 -17.63 -14.91
CA THR A 215 -19.96 -18.37 -15.54
C THR A 215 -21.30 -17.69 -15.25
N LYS A 216 -21.58 -17.38 -13.98
CA LYS A 216 -22.80 -16.65 -13.58
C LYS A 216 -22.90 -15.28 -14.23
N MET A 217 -21.78 -14.56 -14.37
CA MET A 217 -21.75 -13.28 -15.08
C MET A 217 -22.14 -13.41 -16.56
N LYS A 218 -21.72 -14.49 -17.23
CA LYS A 218 -22.08 -14.75 -18.63
C LYS A 218 -23.56 -15.07 -18.78
N GLU A 219 -24.11 -15.89 -17.88
CA GLU A 219 -25.52 -16.28 -17.88
C GLU A 219 -26.45 -15.08 -17.69
N SER A 220 -26.13 -14.17 -16.76
CA SER A 220 -26.95 -12.98 -16.48
C SER A 220 -26.68 -11.78 -17.41
N LYS A 221 -25.78 -11.90 -18.39
CA LYS A 221 -25.35 -10.76 -19.23
C LYS A 221 -26.48 -10.21 -20.11
N GLU A 222 -27.25 -11.09 -20.75
CA GLU A 222 -28.32 -10.68 -21.66
C GLU A 222 -29.44 -9.94 -20.93
N GLU A 223 -29.83 -10.42 -19.74
CA GLU A 223 -30.80 -9.75 -18.89
C GLU A 223 -30.30 -8.36 -18.47
N GLN A 224 -29.01 -8.26 -18.09
CA GLN A 224 -28.45 -6.97 -17.71
C GLN A 224 -28.41 -5.97 -18.87
N ASP A 225 -27.97 -6.40 -20.04
CA ASP A 225 -27.89 -5.54 -21.23
C ASP A 225 -29.29 -5.05 -21.64
N ALA A 226 -30.32 -5.90 -21.53
CA ALA A 226 -31.70 -5.52 -21.77
C ALA A 226 -32.19 -4.46 -20.75
N TYR A 227 -31.93 -4.66 -19.47
CA TYR A 227 -32.30 -3.71 -18.41
C TYR A 227 -31.59 -2.36 -18.57
N ILE A 228 -30.29 -2.37 -18.86
CA ILE A 228 -29.50 -1.15 -19.10
C ILE A 228 -30.03 -0.40 -20.31
N LYS A 229 -30.44 -1.11 -21.37
CA LYS A 229 -31.04 -0.51 -22.57
C LYS A 229 -32.39 0.15 -22.26
N GLU A 230 -33.25 -0.50 -21.49
CA GLU A 230 -34.53 0.05 -21.03
C GLU A 230 -34.32 1.34 -20.23
N PHE A 231 -33.45 1.29 -19.21
CA PHE A 231 -33.12 2.45 -18.38
C PHE A 231 -32.53 3.60 -19.22
N SER A 232 -31.62 3.28 -20.14
CA SER A 232 -30.95 4.27 -20.98
C SER A 232 -31.93 4.95 -21.93
N GLN A 233 -32.91 4.23 -22.49
CA GLN A 233 -33.86 4.78 -23.45
C GLN A 233 -34.76 5.88 -22.84
N ILE A 234 -35.14 5.71 -21.57
CA ILE A 234 -35.92 6.70 -20.82
C ILE A 234 -35.13 8.00 -20.70
N LEU A 235 -33.88 7.91 -20.27
CA LEU A 235 -33.02 9.10 -20.10
C LEU A 235 -32.67 9.76 -21.44
N LYS A 236 -32.41 8.96 -22.49
CA LYS A 236 -32.02 9.47 -23.81
C LYS A 236 -33.01 10.50 -24.35
N THR A 237 -34.31 10.19 -24.24
CA THR A 237 -35.38 11.06 -24.75
C THR A 237 -35.35 12.47 -24.14
N THR A 238 -34.97 12.61 -22.87
CA THR A 238 -34.87 13.92 -22.21
C THR A 238 -33.51 14.56 -22.41
N LEU A 239 -32.43 13.78 -22.37
CA LEU A 239 -31.08 14.30 -22.60
C LEU A 239 -30.91 14.87 -24.02
N ASP A 240 -31.52 14.22 -25.02
CA ASP A 240 -31.51 14.69 -26.41
C ASP A 240 -32.31 16.00 -26.58
N LYS A 241 -33.44 16.14 -25.88
CA LYS A 241 -34.24 17.39 -25.87
C LYS A 241 -33.46 18.57 -25.28
N GLU A 242 -32.62 18.30 -24.29
CA GLU A 242 -31.77 19.31 -23.65
C GLU A 242 -30.49 19.64 -24.45
N GLY A 243 -30.30 19.01 -25.62
CA GLY A 243 -29.17 19.28 -26.52
C GLY A 243 -27.82 18.84 -25.97
N LEU A 244 -27.79 17.90 -25.04
CA LEU A 244 -26.55 17.42 -24.43
C LEU A 244 -25.87 16.38 -25.32
N ASN A 245 -24.54 16.42 -25.39
CA ASN A 245 -23.75 15.36 -26.04
C ASN A 245 -23.24 14.39 -24.96
N TYR A 246 -23.74 13.17 -24.99
CA TYR A 246 -23.49 12.18 -23.95
C TYR A 246 -23.44 10.75 -24.49
N ASP A 247 -22.87 9.86 -23.69
CA ASP A 247 -22.77 8.43 -23.90
C ASP A 247 -23.16 7.70 -22.61
N ILE A 248 -24.17 6.83 -22.69
CA ILE A 248 -24.64 6.02 -21.56
C ILE A 248 -24.13 4.60 -21.76
N LYS A 249 -23.32 4.14 -20.81
CA LYS A 249 -22.72 2.80 -20.81
C LYS A 249 -23.09 2.03 -19.56
N GLY A 250 -23.39 0.75 -19.74
CA GLY A 250 -23.40 -0.22 -18.66
C GLY A 250 -21.99 -0.37 -18.08
N ARG A 251 -21.86 -0.36 -16.75
CA ARG A 251 -20.59 -0.62 -16.07
C ARG A 251 -20.66 -2.01 -15.40
N PRO A 252 -20.13 -3.07 -16.03
CA PRO A 252 -20.01 -4.34 -15.34
C PRO A 252 -19.06 -4.19 -14.13
N LYS A 253 -19.34 -4.92 -13.06
CA LYS A 253 -18.41 -5.03 -11.92
C LYS A 253 -17.34 -6.08 -12.26
N SER A 254 -16.12 -5.84 -11.79
CA SER A 254 -15.04 -6.81 -11.91
C SER A 254 -15.30 -8.03 -11.04
N ILE A 255 -14.73 -9.18 -11.43
CA ILE A 255 -14.91 -10.47 -10.75
C ILE A 255 -14.39 -10.36 -9.31
N TYR A 256 -13.20 -9.78 -9.14
CA TYR A 256 -12.60 -9.54 -7.83
C TYR A 256 -13.47 -8.63 -6.95
N SER A 257 -14.08 -7.59 -7.54
CA SER A 257 -14.96 -6.68 -6.80
C SER A 257 -16.24 -7.36 -6.30
N ILE A 258 -16.78 -8.30 -7.09
CA ILE A 258 -17.93 -9.13 -6.70
C ILE A 258 -17.51 -10.06 -5.56
N ARG A 259 -16.45 -10.84 -5.75
CA ARG A 259 -15.88 -11.74 -4.72
C ARG A 259 -15.63 -11.01 -3.40
N ARG A 260 -14.96 -9.86 -3.44
CA ARG A 260 -14.68 -9.05 -2.25
C ARG A 260 -15.96 -8.61 -1.54
N LYS A 261 -17.00 -8.20 -2.28
CA LYS A 261 -18.29 -7.79 -1.70
C LYS A 261 -19.04 -8.98 -1.08
N MET A 262 -19.06 -10.13 -1.75
CA MET A 262 -19.64 -11.37 -1.22
C MET A 262 -19.03 -11.73 0.14
N VAL A 263 -17.70 -11.69 0.25
CA VAL A 263 -16.99 -11.96 1.52
C VAL A 263 -17.27 -10.88 2.56
N THR A 264 -17.13 -9.60 2.20
CA THR A 264 -17.20 -8.50 3.17
C THR A 264 -18.60 -8.30 3.74
N GLN A 265 -19.64 -8.52 2.92
CA GLN A 265 -21.04 -8.31 3.30
C GLN A 265 -21.75 -9.63 3.63
N ASN A 266 -21.11 -10.78 3.43
CA ASN A 266 -21.69 -12.11 3.61
C ASN A 266 -23.01 -12.29 2.86
N VAL A 267 -22.99 -11.92 1.57
CA VAL A 267 -24.15 -11.88 0.64
C VAL A 267 -23.89 -12.78 -0.55
N SER A 268 -24.96 -13.25 -1.21
CA SER A 268 -24.85 -14.11 -2.38
C SER A 268 -24.38 -13.35 -3.63
N PHE A 269 -24.08 -14.08 -4.72
CA PHE A 269 -23.74 -13.48 -6.00
C PHE A 269 -24.88 -12.58 -6.51
N ASP A 270 -26.12 -13.07 -6.48
CA ASP A 270 -27.30 -12.38 -7.03
C ASP A 270 -27.52 -11.02 -6.33
N GLU A 271 -27.45 -10.96 -5.00
CA GLU A 271 -27.63 -9.73 -4.22
C GLU A 271 -26.55 -8.66 -4.51
N VAL A 272 -25.36 -9.08 -4.92
CA VAL A 272 -24.26 -8.19 -5.30
C VAL A 272 -24.37 -7.79 -6.76
N TYR A 273 -24.73 -8.74 -7.63
CA TYR A 273 -24.76 -8.60 -9.07
C TYR A 273 -25.98 -7.79 -9.54
N ASP A 274 -27.13 -7.92 -8.87
CA ASP A 274 -28.38 -7.18 -9.13
C ASP A 274 -28.30 -5.67 -8.82
N LYS A 275 -27.18 -5.19 -8.26
CA LYS A 275 -26.92 -3.76 -8.13
C LYS A 275 -26.34 -3.24 -9.43
N PHE A 276 -27.19 -2.77 -10.33
CA PHE A 276 -26.81 -2.18 -11.62
C PHE A 276 -25.93 -0.94 -11.44
N ALA A 277 -24.94 -0.79 -12.32
CA ALA A 277 -24.13 0.42 -12.39
C ALA A 277 -24.15 0.95 -13.82
N ILE A 278 -24.54 2.21 -13.95
CA ILE A 278 -24.63 2.92 -15.23
C ILE A 278 -23.72 4.14 -15.17
N ARG A 279 -23.04 4.39 -16.27
CA ARG A 279 -22.15 5.52 -16.42
C ARG A 279 -22.67 6.42 -17.53
N ILE A 280 -22.81 7.71 -17.20
CA ILE A 280 -23.15 8.77 -18.15
C ILE A 280 -21.91 9.62 -18.33
N ILE A 281 -21.33 9.55 -19.54
CA ILE A 281 -20.17 10.35 -19.95
C ILE A 281 -20.69 11.49 -20.81
N TYR A 282 -20.37 12.74 -20.51
CA TYR A 282 -20.81 13.88 -21.31
C TYR A 282 -19.64 14.73 -21.79
N LYS A 283 -19.82 15.39 -22.94
CA LYS A 283 -18.85 16.35 -23.47
C LYS A 283 -19.07 17.71 -22.82
N SER A 284 -17.98 18.35 -22.40
CA SER A 284 -18.01 19.66 -21.76
C SER A 284 -16.67 20.36 -21.86
N ASP A 285 -16.68 21.68 -21.85
CA ASP A 285 -15.52 22.49 -21.49
C ASP A 285 -15.28 22.46 -19.97
N ALA A 286 -14.05 22.76 -19.54
CA ALA A 286 -13.62 22.67 -18.15
C ALA A 286 -14.41 23.56 -17.18
N ALA A 287 -14.93 24.70 -17.65
CA ALA A 287 -15.69 25.62 -16.80
C ALA A 287 -17.12 25.10 -16.53
N ASN A 288 -17.72 24.42 -17.52
CA ASN A 288 -19.10 23.94 -17.43
C ASN A 288 -19.26 22.50 -16.92
N GLU A 289 -18.17 21.75 -16.69
CA GLU A 289 -18.27 20.32 -16.31
C GLU A 289 -19.18 20.12 -15.10
N LYS A 290 -18.93 20.88 -14.02
CA LYS A 290 -19.71 20.79 -12.80
C LYS A 290 -21.19 21.12 -13.06
N PHE A 291 -21.47 22.17 -13.80
CA PHE A 291 -22.83 22.60 -14.10
C PHE A 291 -23.61 21.53 -14.88
N LEU A 292 -23.00 20.98 -15.94
CA LEU A 292 -23.63 19.93 -16.75
C LEU A 292 -23.83 18.64 -15.97
N ALA A 293 -22.91 18.26 -15.09
CA ALA A 293 -23.09 17.09 -14.22
C ALA A 293 -24.33 17.23 -13.32
N TRP A 294 -24.54 18.40 -12.72
CA TRP A 294 -25.71 18.68 -11.90
C TRP A 294 -27.00 18.77 -12.73
N LYS A 295 -26.94 19.31 -13.95
CA LYS A 295 -28.07 19.29 -14.89
C LYS A 295 -28.49 17.85 -15.23
N ILE A 296 -27.52 16.98 -15.54
CA ILE A 296 -27.80 15.55 -15.81
C ILE A 296 -28.34 14.86 -14.56
N TYR A 297 -27.82 15.19 -13.37
CA TYR A 297 -28.36 14.69 -12.11
C TYR A 297 -29.84 15.04 -11.95
N SER A 298 -30.23 16.30 -12.20
CA SER A 298 -31.63 16.72 -12.13
C SER A 298 -32.51 15.89 -13.08
N ILE A 299 -32.06 15.72 -14.34
CA ILE A 299 -32.77 14.91 -15.34
C ILE A 299 -32.95 13.46 -14.85
N VAL A 300 -31.91 12.86 -14.26
CA VAL A 300 -31.98 11.49 -13.71
C VAL A 300 -32.99 11.42 -12.55
N THR A 301 -33.00 12.42 -11.66
CA THR A 301 -33.91 12.45 -10.50
C THR A 301 -35.36 12.77 -10.84
N ASP A 302 -35.60 13.43 -11.98
CA ASP A 302 -36.96 13.71 -12.48
C ASP A 302 -37.64 12.42 -12.97
N HIS A 303 -36.87 11.49 -13.55
CA HIS A 303 -37.36 10.19 -14.01
C HIS A 303 -37.36 9.11 -12.94
N PHE A 304 -36.37 9.13 -12.04
CA PHE A 304 -36.16 8.07 -11.07
C PHE A 304 -36.00 8.60 -9.65
N ARG A 305 -36.71 7.99 -8.70
CA ARG A 305 -36.66 8.41 -7.30
C ARG A 305 -35.26 8.18 -6.70
N PRO A 306 -34.56 9.23 -6.22
CA PRO A 306 -33.23 9.09 -5.66
C PRO A 306 -33.25 8.63 -4.21
N ASN A 307 -32.15 8.01 -3.77
CA ASN A 307 -31.85 7.77 -2.37
C ASN A 307 -30.91 8.89 -1.84
N PRO A 308 -31.39 9.83 -1.00
CA PRO A 308 -30.60 10.98 -0.55
C PRO A 308 -29.32 10.59 0.21
N THR A 309 -29.34 9.45 0.92
CA THR A 309 -28.18 9.00 1.72
C THR A 309 -27.03 8.49 0.85
N ARG A 310 -27.29 8.20 -0.43
CA ARG A 310 -26.34 7.60 -1.39
C ARG A 310 -25.91 8.57 -2.50
N LEU A 311 -26.08 9.87 -2.29
CA LEU A 311 -25.46 10.90 -3.12
C LEU A 311 -24.01 11.11 -2.69
N ARG A 312 -23.07 11.11 -3.64
CA ARG A 312 -21.66 11.49 -3.41
C ARG A 312 -21.20 12.44 -4.49
N ASP A 313 -20.86 13.66 -4.10
CA ASP A 313 -20.29 14.68 -4.97
C ASP A 313 -18.75 14.63 -4.90
N TRP A 314 -18.14 13.82 -5.77
CA TRP A 314 -16.68 13.81 -5.94
C TRP A 314 -16.21 14.83 -6.98
N ILE A 315 -17.09 15.68 -7.53
CA ILE A 315 -16.69 16.78 -8.42
C ILE A 315 -16.26 17.98 -7.57
N SER A 316 -17.04 18.32 -6.53
CA SER A 316 -16.66 19.40 -5.60
C SER A 316 -15.55 18.97 -4.64
N SER A 317 -15.48 17.68 -4.30
CA SER A 317 -14.48 17.12 -3.39
C SER A 317 -13.80 15.91 -4.04
N PRO A 318 -12.85 16.10 -4.97
CA PRO A 318 -12.14 15.01 -5.62
C PRO A 318 -11.45 14.08 -4.63
N LYS A 319 -11.29 12.80 -5.01
CA LYS A 319 -10.51 11.87 -4.18
C LYS A 319 -9.02 12.17 -4.24
N SER A 320 -8.25 11.68 -3.27
CA SER A 320 -6.78 11.74 -3.29
C SER A 320 -6.13 11.17 -4.56
N THR A 321 -6.82 10.26 -5.25
CA THR A 321 -6.39 9.67 -6.53
C THR A 321 -6.73 10.51 -7.76
N GLY A 322 -7.41 11.66 -7.59
CA GLY A 322 -7.96 12.46 -8.69
C GLY A 322 -9.30 12.03 -9.23
N TYR A 323 -9.91 11.03 -8.61
CA TYR A 323 -11.19 10.53 -9.08
C TYR A 323 -12.29 11.58 -8.89
N GLU A 324 -12.88 12.00 -10.00
CA GLU A 324 -13.96 12.97 -10.10
C GLU A 324 -15.19 12.32 -10.74
N ALA A 325 -16.33 12.37 -10.07
CA ALA A 325 -17.64 11.96 -10.59
C ALA A 325 -18.76 12.33 -9.61
N LEU A 326 -19.97 12.52 -10.11
CA LEU A 326 -21.17 12.58 -9.29
C LEU A 326 -21.81 11.20 -9.24
N HIS A 327 -21.98 10.64 -8.04
CA HIS A 327 -22.61 9.33 -7.85
C HIS A 327 -23.96 9.49 -7.18
N ILE A 328 -24.97 8.84 -7.74
CA ILE A 328 -26.32 8.77 -7.18
C ILE A 328 -26.83 7.33 -7.25
N THR A 329 -27.61 6.90 -6.27
CA THR A 329 -28.39 5.67 -6.38
C THR A 329 -29.87 6.03 -6.55
N VAL A 330 -30.49 5.52 -7.61
CA VAL A 330 -31.91 5.74 -7.92
C VAL A 330 -32.67 4.42 -8.00
N SER A 331 -33.97 4.47 -7.75
CA SER A 331 -34.87 3.34 -8.00
C SER A 331 -35.23 3.31 -9.48
N GLY A 332 -34.66 2.37 -10.23
CA GLY A 332 -34.91 2.19 -11.65
C GLY A 332 -36.21 1.43 -11.95
N PRO A 333 -36.44 1.07 -13.23
CA PRO A 333 -37.53 0.19 -13.63
C PRO A 333 -37.54 -1.10 -12.81
N GLN A 334 -38.73 -1.68 -12.61
CA GLN A 334 -38.91 -2.92 -11.83
C GLN A 334 -38.49 -2.83 -10.34
N GLY A 335 -38.28 -1.62 -9.81
CA GLY A 335 -37.94 -1.40 -8.40
C GLY A 335 -36.49 -1.77 -8.03
N LYS A 336 -35.63 -2.07 -9.00
CA LYS A 336 -34.22 -2.38 -8.76
C LYS A 336 -33.42 -1.10 -8.50
N TRP A 337 -32.45 -1.16 -7.58
CA TRP A 337 -31.57 -0.02 -7.27
C TRP A 337 -30.44 0.09 -8.30
N VAL A 338 -30.32 1.25 -8.94
CA VAL A 338 -29.31 1.55 -9.97
C VAL A 338 -28.37 2.63 -9.46
N GLU A 339 -27.07 2.35 -9.49
CA GLU A 339 -26.02 3.34 -9.23
C GLU A 339 -25.68 4.05 -10.54
N VAL A 340 -25.92 5.36 -10.61
CA VAL A 340 -25.59 6.20 -11.79
C VAL A 340 -24.36 7.04 -11.47
N GLN A 341 -23.37 6.96 -12.36
CA GLN A 341 -22.11 7.70 -12.28
C GLN A 341 -22.06 8.72 -13.42
N ILE A 342 -22.05 10.00 -13.07
CA ILE A 342 -22.07 11.11 -14.03
C ILE A 342 -20.70 11.77 -14.04
N ARG A 343 -20.04 11.84 -15.20
CA ARG A 343 -18.69 12.41 -15.35
C ARG A 343 -18.44 12.95 -16.76
N SER A 344 -17.59 13.96 -16.90
CA SER A 344 -17.20 14.47 -18.22
C SER A 344 -16.24 13.51 -18.94
N GLU A 345 -15.92 13.75 -20.22
CA GLU A 345 -14.88 13.00 -20.95
C GLU A 345 -13.51 13.09 -20.27
N ARG A 346 -13.10 14.29 -19.80
CA ARG A 346 -11.85 14.49 -19.05
C ARG A 346 -11.86 13.71 -17.73
N MET A 347 -12.93 13.84 -16.94
CA MET A 347 -13.09 13.08 -15.69
C MET A 347 -13.10 11.57 -15.94
N ASN A 348 -13.69 11.12 -17.05
CA ASN A 348 -13.68 9.72 -17.46
C ASN A 348 -12.25 9.24 -17.74
N GLU A 349 -11.47 10.03 -18.49
CA GLU A 349 -10.08 9.71 -18.81
C GLU A 349 -9.22 9.62 -17.55
N ILE A 350 -9.26 10.63 -16.67
CA ILE A 350 -8.52 10.61 -15.39
C ILE A 350 -8.92 9.40 -14.54
N ALA A 351 -10.20 9.08 -14.50
CA ALA A 351 -10.68 7.97 -13.69
C ALA A 351 -10.38 6.57 -14.27
N GLU A 352 -9.98 6.46 -15.54
CA GLU A 352 -9.61 5.18 -16.17
C GLU A 352 -8.09 5.01 -16.30
N LYS A 353 -7.39 6.08 -16.69
CA LYS A 353 -5.95 6.10 -16.97
C LYS A 353 -5.11 6.75 -15.87
N GLY A 354 -5.73 7.35 -14.86
CA GLY A 354 -5.05 8.00 -13.74
C GLY A 354 -4.41 9.35 -14.09
N TYR A 355 -3.76 9.97 -13.09
CA TYR A 355 -3.02 11.22 -13.27
C TYR A 355 -1.75 11.06 -14.11
N ALA A 356 -1.21 9.84 -14.22
CA ALA A 356 0.00 9.55 -14.99
C ALA A 356 -0.09 10.00 -16.47
N ALA A 357 -1.28 9.86 -17.09
CA ALA A 357 -1.55 10.33 -18.45
C ALA A 357 -1.48 11.86 -18.57
N HIS A 358 -1.81 12.58 -17.49
CA HIS A 358 -1.94 14.04 -17.42
C HIS A 358 -0.76 14.74 -16.73
N TYR A 359 0.25 14.01 -16.23
CA TYR A 359 1.47 14.55 -15.59
C TYR A 359 2.19 15.62 -16.43
N LYS A 360 1.96 15.67 -17.75
CA LYS A 360 2.55 16.67 -18.66
C LYS A 360 1.66 17.89 -18.96
N TYR A 361 0.39 17.91 -18.56
CA TYR A 361 -0.54 18.97 -19.02
C TYR A 361 -0.39 20.30 -18.27
N LYS A 362 0.55 20.41 -17.31
CA LYS A 362 0.86 21.68 -16.63
C LYS A 362 2.37 21.88 -16.45
N GLU A 363 3.06 22.14 -17.55
CA GLU A 363 4.30 22.96 -17.52
C GLU A 363 3.99 24.46 -17.22
N GLY A 364 2.78 24.77 -16.76
CA GLY A 364 2.36 26.10 -16.33
C GLY A 364 1.41 26.01 -15.15
N ASP A 365 1.93 26.38 -13.99
CA ASP A 365 1.27 26.96 -12.82
C ASP A 365 -0.22 26.61 -12.61
N THR A 366 -0.52 25.70 -11.66
CA THR A 366 -1.63 25.73 -10.68
C THR A 366 -1.93 24.34 -10.12
N GLY A 367 -1.53 24.10 -8.86
CA GLY A 367 -2.00 23.02 -8.01
C GLY A 367 -0.94 21.96 -7.70
N GLU A 368 -0.59 21.82 -6.41
CA GLU A 368 0.24 20.73 -5.89
C GLU A 368 -0.34 19.38 -6.33
N ASP A 369 0.47 18.57 -7.01
CA ASP A 369 0.06 17.29 -7.54
C ASP A 369 -0.34 16.35 -6.40
N ALA A 370 -1.51 15.74 -6.46
CA ALA A 370 -1.94 14.77 -5.44
C ALA A 370 -1.01 13.53 -5.42
N LEU A 371 -0.43 13.21 -6.58
CA LEU A 371 0.59 12.18 -6.75
C LEU A 371 1.93 12.61 -6.14
N GLU A 372 2.38 13.83 -6.39
CA GLU A 372 3.61 14.40 -5.82
C GLU A 372 3.50 14.54 -4.30
N THR A 373 2.35 15.00 -3.79
CA THR A 373 2.05 15.03 -2.36
C THR A 373 2.09 13.62 -1.74
N TRP A 374 1.62 12.61 -2.46
CA TRP A 374 1.69 11.22 -2.01
C TRP A 374 3.14 10.70 -2.01
N ILE A 375 3.93 11.02 -3.04
CA ILE A 375 5.36 10.70 -3.13
C ILE A 375 6.13 11.38 -1.99
N ASN A 376 5.89 12.67 -1.74
CA ASN A 376 6.52 13.43 -0.67
C ASN A 376 6.17 12.87 0.72
N ARG A 377 4.92 12.43 0.94
CA ARG A 377 4.54 11.73 2.18
C ARG A 377 5.21 10.36 2.31
N LEU A 378 5.42 9.67 1.19
CA LEU A 378 6.16 8.41 1.14
C LEU A 378 7.65 8.65 1.46
N GLN A 379 8.23 9.75 1.00
CA GLN A 379 9.57 10.21 1.37
C GLN A 379 9.67 10.47 2.89
N GLU A 380 8.76 11.26 3.47
CA GLU A 380 8.74 11.52 4.93
C GLU A 380 8.65 10.22 5.74
N ALA A 381 7.97 9.19 5.24
CA ALA A 381 7.86 7.89 5.87
C ALA A 381 9.13 7.03 5.71
N LEU A 382 9.85 7.19 4.59
CA LEU A 382 11.08 6.46 4.27
C LEU A 382 12.32 7.03 4.97
N GLU A 383 12.35 8.34 5.24
CA GLU A 383 13.45 9.06 5.89
C GLU A 383 13.74 8.61 7.32
N ASN A 384 12.90 7.78 7.94
CA ASN A 384 13.13 7.28 9.29
C ASN A 384 14.02 6.01 9.28
N PRO A 385 15.33 6.10 9.63
CA PRO A 385 16.29 5.03 9.39
C PRO A 385 16.15 3.87 10.39
N ASP A 386 15.55 4.13 11.56
CA ASP A 386 15.51 3.22 12.73
C ASP A 386 14.39 2.16 12.69
N ALA A 387 13.57 2.10 11.64
CA ALA A 387 12.44 1.17 11.55
C ALA A 387 12.83 -0.14 10.83
N ASN A 388 12.54 -1.28 11.47
CA ASN A 388 12.60 -2.61 10.84
C ASN A 388 11.81 -2.61 9.53
N ALA A 389 12.36 -3.21 8.46
CA ALA A 389 11.73 -3.23 7.14
C ALA A 389 10.32 -3.86 7.17
N VAL A 390 10.13 -4.90 7.98
CA VAL A 390 8.83 -5.56 8.18
C VAL A 390 7.79 -4.58 8.77
N ASP A 391 8.16 -3.87 9.83
CA ASP A 391 7.29 -2.86 10.46
C ASP A 391 6.96 -1.72 9.49
N PHE A 392 7.90 -1.35 8.62
CA PHE A 392 7.69 -0.36 7.58
C PHE A 392 6.67 -0.83 6.54
N VAL A 393 6.79 -2.06 6.03
CA VAL A 393 5.83 -2.61 5.06
C VAL A 393 4.45 -2.74 5.66
N GLU A 394 4.34 -3.15 6.93
CA GLU A 394 3.06 -3.21 7.62
C GLU A 394 2.43 -1.81 7.81
N GLN A 395 3.22 -0.82 8.20
CA GLN A 395 2.76 0.57 8.31
C GLN A 395 2.35 1.16 6.95
N PHE A 396 3.13 0.88 5.91
CA PHE A 396 2.82 1.29 4.55
C PHE A 396 1.53 0.64 4.06
N LYS A 397 1.36 -0.66 4.32
CA LYS A 397 0.12 -1.40 4.06
C LYS A 397 -1.08 -0.73 4.71
N LEU A 398 -1.00 -0.40 6.00
CA LEU A 398 -2.11 0.25 6.71
C LEU A 398 -2.55 1.56 6.01
N ASN A 399 -1.60 2.36 5.53
CA ASN A 399 -1.89 3.57 4.75
C ASN A 399 -2.43 3.26 3.34
N LEU A 400 -1.91 2.25 2.64
CA LEU A 400 -2.35 1.91 1.28
C LEU A 400 -3.81 1.44 1.23
N TYR A 401 -4.22 0.59 2.19
CA TYR A 401 -5.53 -0.07 2.19
C TYR A 401 -6.63 0.70 2.94
N SER A 402 -6.27 1.72 3.73
CA SER A 402 -7.27 2.50 4.46
C SER A 402 -8.14 3.33 3.51
N LYS A 403 -9.46 3.10 3.56
CA LYS A 403 -10.45 4.00 2.95
C LYS A 403 -10.27 5.39 3.55
N GLU A 404 -10.36 6.44 2.76
CA GLU A 404 -10.24 7.81 3.28
C GLU A 404 -11.57 8.35 3.80
N ILE A 405 -11.49 9.15 4.86
CA ILE A 405 -12.56 10.00 5.39
C ILE A 405 -12.11 11.46 5.25
N TYR A 406 -13.06 12.35 5.02
CA TYR A 406 -12.80 13.79 4.95
C TYR A 406 -13.34 14.46 6.19
N VAL A 407 -12.49 15.20 6.88
CA VAL A 407 -12.84 15.96 8.10
C VAL A 407 -12.53 17.43 7.88
N PHE A 408 -13.29 18.30 8.54
CA PHE A 408 -13.17 19.74 8.42
C PHE A 408 -12.39 20.32 9.60
N THR A 409 -11.52 21.29 9.32
CA THR A 409 -10.97 22.16 10.35
C THR A 409 -12.04 23.16 10.84
N PRO A 410 -11.83 23.85 11.97
CA PRO A 410 -12.75 24.89 12.43
C PRO A 410 -12.90 26.05 11.43
N ARG A 411 -11.89 26.27 10.58
CA ARG A 411 -11.88 27.30 9.53
C ARG A 411 -12.56 26.88 8.22
N GLY A 412 -12.99 25.61 8.11
CA GLY A 412 -13.62 25.06 6.91
C GLY A 412 -12.66 24.34 5.95
N ASP A 413 -11.35 24.32 6.23
CA ASP A 413 -10.40 23.58 5.41
C ASP A 413 -10.65 22.07 5.48
N LEU A 414 -10.64 21.39 4.35
CA LEU A 414 -10.85 19.95 4.23
C LEU A 414 -9.52 19.19 4.41
N LYS A 415 -9.51 18.15 5.26
CA LYS A 415 -8.37 17.23 5.41
C LYS A 415 -8.82 15.78 5.21
N SER A 416 -8.02 15.03 4.43
CA SER A 416 -8.22 13.59 4.23
C SER A 416 -7.42 12.79 5.26
N LEU A 417 -8.07 11.83 5.91
CA LEU A 417 -7.50 10.91 6.89
C LEU A 417 -7.94 9.47 6.59
N PRO A 418 -7.21 8.44 7.06
CA PRO A 418 -7.67 7.07 6.95
C PRO A 418 -8.92 6.82 7.81
N LYS A 419 -9.81 5.95 7.34
CA LYS A 419 -11.00 5.50 8.07
C LYS A 419 -10.55 4.76 9.32
N GLY A 420 -11.10 5.14 10.47
CA GLY A 420 -10.63 4.68 11.77
C GLY A 420 -9.73 5.70 12.47
N ALA A 421 -9.31 6.76 11.78
CA ALA A 421 -8.52 7.83 12.38
C ALA A 421 -9.22 8.48 13.56
N THR A 422 -8.41 8.88 14.52
CA THR A 422 -8.83 9.56 15.75
C THR A 422 -8.53 11.05 15.69
N PRO A 423 -9.07 11.88 16.62
CA PRO A 423 -8.65 13.27 16.76
C PRO A 423 -7.14 13.42 16.96
N LEU A 424 -6.47 12.45 17.57
CA LEU A 424 -5.02 12.47 17.73
C LEU A 424 -4.31 12.34 16.36
N ASP A 425 -4.78 11.44 15.51
CA ASP A 425 -4.27 11.30 14.15
C ASP A 425 -4.49 12.59 13.33
N PHE A 426 -5.64 13.24 13.51
CA PHE A 426 -5.92 14.55 12.89
C PHE A 426 -4.93 15.63 13.38
N ALA A 427 -4.63 15.69 14.67
CA ALA A 427 -3.69 16.65 15.22
C ALA A 427 -2.28 16.50 14.61
N PHE A 428 -1.77 15.26 14.51
CA PHE A 428 -0.49 14.97 13.85
C PHE A 428 -0.50 15.21 12.34
N SER A 429 -1.68 15.16 11.70
CA SER A 429 -1.85 15.49 10.28
C SER A 429 -1.82 16.99 9.99
N ILE A 430 -2.20 17.83 10.97
CA ILE A 430 -2.10 19.29 10.87
C ILE A 430 -0.63 19.69 11.01
N HIS A 431 -0.01 19.31 12.13
CA HIS A 431 1.39 19.59 12.39
C HIS A 431 1.90 18.68 13.50
N THR A 432 3.18 18.29 13.45
CA THR A 432 3.78 17.43 14.48
C THR A 432 3.70 18.09 15.86
N GLU A 433 3.96 19.39 15.96
CA GLU A 433 3.88 20.12 17.24
C GLU A 433 2.46 20.15 17.83
N VAL A 434 1.44 20.32 16.97
CA VAL A 434 0.04 20.29 17.40
C VAL A 434 -0.32 18.90 17.95
N GLY A 435 0.09 17.85 17.24
CA GLY A 435 -0.04 16.46 17.71
C GLY A 435 0.65 16.22 19.06
N MET A 436 1.90 16.67 19.20
CA MET A 436 2.70 16.51 20.42
C MET A 436 2.09 17.21 21.64
N LYS A 437 1.53 18.41 21.44
CA LYS A 437 0.91 19.23 22.49
C LYS A 437 -0.59 18.98 22.66
N THR A 438 -1.15 17.92 22.06
CA THR A 438 -2.59 17.64 22.12
C THR A 438 -3.04 17.27 23.53
N ARG A 439 -4.02 18.01 24.08
CA ARG A 439 -4.63 17.74 25.40
C ARG A 439 -6.04 17.16 25.27
N GLY A 440 -6.80 17.59 24.27
CA GLY A 440 -8.17 17.15 24.05
C GLY A 440 -8.68 17.54 22.67
N ALA A 441 -9.87 17.08 22.32
CA ALA A 441 -10.49 17.38 21.05
C ALA A 441 -11.99 17.64 21.19
N LYS A 442 -12.52 18.49 20.30
CA LYS A 442 -13.95 18.66 20.09
C LYS A 442 -14.30 18.21 18.67
N VAL A 443 -15.39 17.46 18.55
CA VAL A 443 -15.95 17.05 17.26
C VAL A 443 -17.36 17.62 17.17
N ASN A 444 -17.63 18.39 16.11
CA ASN A 444 -18.88 19.12 15.89
C ASN A 444 -19.30 19.95 17.12
N GLY A 445 -18.32 20.62 17.74
CA GLY A 445 -18.51 21.46 18.94
C GLY A 445 -18.61 20.71 20.28
N LYS A 446 -18.65 19.37 20.29
CA LYS A 446 -18.75 18.55 21.52
C LYS A 446 -17.40 17.97 21.92
N LEU A 447 -17.06 18.01 23.20
CA LEU A 447 -15.85 17.37 23.73
C LEU A 447 -15.92 15.84 23.56
N VAL A 448 -14.88 15.26 22.98
CA VAL A 448 -14.76 13.81 22.77
C VAL A 448 -13.40 13.31 23.28
N PRO A 449 -13.30 12.02 23.69
CA PRO A 449 -12.02 11.43 24.02
C PRO A 449 -11.11 11.36 22.78
N LEU A 450 -9.78 11.40 22.99
CA LEU A 450 -8.81 11.29 21.90
C LEU A 450 -8.84 9.93 21.18
N SER A 451 -9.47 8.91 21.77
CA SER A 451 -9.71 7.59 21.15
C SER A 451 -10.97 7.52 20.28
N HIS A 452 -11.75 8.61 20.18
CA HIS A 452 -12.96 8.63 19.37
C HIS A 452 -12.64 8.43 17.89
N VAL A 453 -13.39 7.57 17.21
CA VAL A 453 -13.19 7.33 15.77
C VAL A 453 -13.94 8.38 14.96
N LEU A 454 -13.21 9.14 14.15
CA LEU A 454 -13.75 10.20 13.30
C LEU A 454 -14.59 9.63 12.14
N LYS A 455 -15.61 10.38 11.74
CA LYS A 455 -16.45 10.09 10.57
C LYS A 455 -16.25 11.15 9.50
N SER A 456 -16.51 10.77 8.25
CA SER A 456 -16.46 11.74 7.15
C SER A 456 -17.54 12.80 7.33
N GLY A 457 -17.18 14.07 7.24
CA GLY A 457 -18.04 15.22 7.47
C GLY A 457 -17.89 15.85 8.85
N ASP A 458 -17.15 15.23 9.77
CA ASP A 458 -16.94 15.78 11.11
C ASP A 458 -16.05 17.03 11.07
N GLN A 459 -16.43 18.05 11.83
CA GLN A 459 -15.61 19.22 12.13
C GLN A 459 -14.80 18.95 13.39
N VAL A 460 -13.47 18.98 13.30
CA VAL A 460 -12.57 18.62 14.40
C VAL A 460 -11.78 19.84 14.86
N ASP A 461 -11.86 20.14 16.15
CA ASP A 461 -11.12 21.20 16.82
C ASP A 461 -10.18 20.59 17.87
N ILE A 462 -8.88 20.86 17.75
CA ILE A 462 -7.84 20.28 18.62
C ILE A 462 -7.44 21.30 19.67
N MET A 463 -7.51 20.88 20.92
CA MET A 463 -7.10 21.68 22.06
C MET A 463 -5.67 21.32 22.46
N THR A 464 -4.74 22.26 22.29
CA THR A 464 -3.33 22.10 22.65
C THR A 464 -2.98 22.71 24.01
N SER A 465 -1.93 22.22 24.66
CA SER A 465 -1.38 22.75 25.90
C SER A 465 0.14 22.60 25.91
N GLU A 466 0.87 23.62 26.37
CA GLU A 466 2.35 23.56 26.48
C GLU A 466 2.84 22.46 27.43
N SER A 467 2.03 22.09 28.42
CA SER A 467 2.33 21.03 29.37
C SER A 467 1.99 19.61 28.87
N ALA A 468 1.31 19.48 27.73
CA ALA A 468 0.90 18.19 27.21
C ALA A 468 2.08 17.49 26.52
N LYS A 469 2.25 16.20 26.81
CA LYS A 469 3.26 15.34 26.19
C LYS A 469 2.63 14.00 25.79
N PRO A 470 3.15 13.33 24.75
CA PRO A 470 2.70 11.99 24.40
C PRO A 470 2.91 11.00 25.54
N ASN A 471 1.98 10.06 25.69
CA ASN A 471 2.08 8.98 26.65
C ASN A 471 1.98 7.61 25.95
N SER A 472 2.29 6.53 26.65
CA SER A 472 2.26 5.18 26.06
C SER A 472 0.87 4.79 25.56
N ASN A 473 -0.20 5.24 26.23
CA ASN A 473 -1.58 4.90 25.87
C ASN A 473 -1.99 5.51 24.53
N TRP A 474 -1.33 6.59 24.07
CA TRP A 474 -1.59 7.18 22.76
C TRP A 474 -1.31 6.18 21.62
N LEU A 475 -0.41 5.21 21.83
CA LEU A 475 -0.11 4.16 20.84
C LEU A 475 -1.27 3.16 20.66
N ASP A 476 -2.17 3.06 21.63
CA ASP A 476 -3.29 2.11 21.58
C ASP A 476 -4.39 2.60 20.64
N TYR A 477 -4.55 3.92 20.51
CA TYR A 477 -5.59 4.52 19.67
C TYR A 477 -5.07 5.39 18.51
N ALA A 478 -3.78 5.72 18.46
CA ALA A 478 -3.18 6.28 17.25
C ALA A 478 -3.17 5.23 16.15
N THR A 479 -3.87 5.52 15.05
CA THR A 479 -4.03 4.58 13.94
C THR A 479 -3.06 4.87 12.80
N THR A 480 -2.71 6.13 12.58
CA THR A 480 -1.84 6.53 11.47
C THR A 480 -0.37 6.19 11.74
N ALA A 481 0.34 5.75 10.70
CA ALA A 481 1.77 5.46 10.79
C ALA A 481 2.57 6.70 11.24
N ARG A 482 2.22 7.89 10.73
CA ARG A 482 2.84 9.17 11.09
C ARG A 482 2.70 9.46 12.59
N ALA A 483 1.48 9.40 13.14
CA ALA A 483 1.26 9.64 14.57
C ALA A 483 2.00 8.60 15.42
N ARG A 484 1.83 7.30 15.13
CA ARG A 484 2.49 6.22 15.88
C ARG A 484 4.02 6.36 15.88
N SER A 485 4.62 6.69 14.73
CA SER A 485 6.06 6.87 14.59
C SER A 485 6.56 8.07 15.41
N LYS A 486 5.90 9.23 15.32
CA LYS A 486 6.28 10.42 16.10
C LYS A 486 6.07 10.22 17.60
N ILE A 487 5.00 9.54 18.02
CA ILE A 487 4.76 9.18 19.43
C ILE A 487 5.85 8.24 19.95
N LYS A 488 6.19 7.17 19.20
CA LYS A 488 7.27 6.24 19.58
C LYS A 488 8.62 6.97 19.71
N SER A 489 8.93 7.85 18.77
CA SER A 489 10.17 8.66 18.79
C SER A 489 10.21 9.56 20.02
N ALA A 490 9.12 10.25 20.35
CA ALA A 490 9.02 11.08 21.55
C ALA A 490 9.20 10.27 22.85
N LEU A 491 8.54 9.12 22.96
CA LEU A 491 8.68 8.24 24.13
C LEU A 491 10.10 7.67 24.27
N LYS A 492 10.79 7.41 23.15
CA LYS A 492 12.20 6.99 23.14
C LYS A 492 13.13 8.10 23.65
N GLU A 493 12.88 9.35 23.25
CA GLU A 493 13.65 10.50 23.72
C GLU A 493 13.41 10.81 25.20
N ASP A 494 12.15 10.81 25.66
CA ASP A 494 11.83 10.96 27.09
C ASP A 494 12.49 9.86 27.93
N LYS A 495 12.48 8.62 27.43
CA LYS A 495 13.17 7.50 28.07
C LYS A 495 14.68 7.69 28.13
N LYS A 496 15.28 8.29 27.10
CA LYS A 496 16.72 8.60 27.04
C LYS A 496 17.10 9.66 28.08
N ILE A 497 16.29 10.71 28.23
CA ILE A 497 16.51 11.76 29.25
C ILE A 497 16.45 11.14 30.65
N ILE A 498 15.41 10.35 30.95
CA ILE A 498 15.29 9.65 32.24
C ILE A 498 16.45 8.65 32.46
N ALA A 499 16.89 7.99 31.39
CA ALA A 499 18.03 7.07 31.44
C ALA A 499 19.37 7.79 31.73
N GLU A 500 19.56 9.04 31.29
CA GLU A 500 20.77 9.81 31.63
C GLU A 500 20.87 10.07 33.13
N ASP A 501 19.75 10.48 33.75
CA ASP A 501 19.65 10.63 35.21
C ASP A 501 19.85 9.29 35.93
N GLY A 502 19.25 8.23 35.40
CA GLY A 502 19.41 6.87 35.91
C GLY A 502 20.85 6.36 35.85
N LYS A 503 21.60 6.71 34.81
CA LYS A 503 23.01 6.35 34.64
C LYS A 503 23.87 7.00 35.72
N GLU A 504 23.62 8.28 36.02
CA GLU A 504 24.34 8.99 37.08
C GLU A 504 23.95 8.48 38.48
N LEU A 505 22.67 8.19 38.71
CA LEU A 505 22.20 7.56 39.95
C LEU A 505 22.84 6.18 40.15
N LEU A 506 22.86 5.35 39.10
CA LEU A 506 23.46 4.03 39.12
C LEU A 506 24.96 4.10 39.36
N ARG A 507 25.68 5.06 38.74
CA ARG A 507 27.10 5.32 38.98
C ARG A 507 27.38 5.59 40.47
N ARG A 508 26.58 6.44 41.11
CA ARG A 508 26.73 6.77 42.54
C ARG A 508 26.48 5.54 43.43
N LYS A 509 25.43 4.77 43.16
CA LYS A 509 25.08 3.57 43.92
C LYS A 509 26.12 2.46 43.76
N LEU A 510 26.62 2.22 42.54
CA LEU A 510 27.66 1.22 42.27
C LEU A 510 29.01 1.61 42.90
N LYS A 511 29.34 2.90 42.96
CA LYS A 511 30.54 3.38 43.65
C LYS A 511 30.53 3.02 45.14
N GLN A 512 29.37 3.07 45.81
CA GLN A 512 29.23 2.60 47.20
C GLN A 512 29.47 1.10 47.35
N LEU A 513 29.18 0.32 46.29
CA LEU A 513 29.44 -1.12 46.20
C LEU A 513 30.85 -1.45 45.68
N LYS A 514 31.74 -0.45 45.56
CA LYS A 514 33.10 -0.57 45.00
C LYS A 514 33.14 -1.10 43.56
N ILE A 515 32.08 -0.87 42.80
CA ILE A 515 31.97 -1.23 41.38
C ILE A 515 32.10 0.04 40.53
N THR A 516 33.03 0.03 39.58
CA THR A 516 33.12 1.05 38.54
C THR A 516 32.11 0.77 37.43
N LEU A 517 31.42 1.82 36.97
CA LEU A 517 30.49 1.73 35.84
C LEU A 517 31.28 1.80 34.52
N ASP A 518 31.79 0.65 34.07
CA ASP A 518 32.45 0.44 32.78
C ASP A 518 31.54 -0.36 31.82
N GLU A 519 31.90 -0.44 30.53
CA GLU A 519 31.12 -1.19 29.53
C GLU A 519 30.93 -2.66 29.92
N LYS A 520 31.94 -3.25 30.59
CA LYS A 520 31.88 -4.62 31.08
C LYS A 520 30.82 -4.80 32.17
N ALA A 521 30.79 -3.94 33.19
CA ALA A 521 29.76 -3.97 34.23
C ALA A 521 28.37 -3.67 33.66
N ILE A 522 28.26 -2.80 32.66
CA ILE A 522 26.99 -2.53 31.97
C ILE A 522 26.47 -3.78 31.29
N ASN A 523 27.29 -4.48 30.50
CA ASN A 523 26.89 -5.71 29.83
C ASN A 523 26.57 -6.84 30.82
N GLU A 524 27.35 -6.98 31.90
CA GLU A 524 27.07 -7.93 32.98
C GLU A 524 25.72 -7.66 33.64
N MET A 525 25.39 -6.39 33.92
CA MET A 525 24.10 -6.01 34.49
C MET A 525 22.93 -6.20 33.52
N VAL A 526 23.11 -5.86 32.24
CA VAL A 526 22.09 -6.08 31.20
C VAL A 526 21.74 -7.56 31.12
N ASN A 527 22.75 -8.44 31.13
CA ASN A 527 22.55 -9.88 31.13
C ASN A 527 21.93 -10.39 32.44
N TYR A 528 22.41 -9.93 33.60
CA TYR A 528 21.90 -10.35 34.91
C TYR A 528 20.43 -9.99 35.12
N PHE A 529 20.04 -8.76 34.74
CA PHE A 529 18.66 -8.29 34.81
C PHE A 529 17.81 -8.69 33.60
N LYS A 530 18.36 -9.49 32.67
CA LYS A 530 17.69 -9.97 31.43
C LYS A 530 17.07 -8.83 30.61
N LEU A 531 17.81 -7.75 30.44
CA LEU A 531 17.40 -6.57 29.69
C LEU A 531 17.88 -6.66 28.24
N ARG A 532 17.16 -6.02 27.32
CA ARG A 532 17.53 -6.00 25.89
C ARG A 532 18.59 -4.96 25.56
N THR A 533 18.61 -3.85 26.29
CA THR A 533 19.51 -2.71 26.01
C THR A 533 20.07 -2.10 27.28
N SER A 534 21.22 -1.44 27.17
CA SER A 534 21.80 -0.62 28.26
C SER A 534 20.93 0.59 28.62
N LEU A 535 20.17 1.12 27.65
CA LEU A 535 19.21 2.19 27.88
C LEU A 535 18.06 1.74 28.80
N ASP A 536 17.58 0.50 28.66
CA ASP A 536 16.60 -0.09 29.58
C ASP A 536 17.13 -0.20 31.01
N LEU A 537 18.41 -0.56 31.17
CA LEU A 537 19.06 -0.67 32.47
C LEU A 537 19.05 0.68 33.19
N PHE A 538 19.50 1.73 32.52
CA PHE A 538 19.56 3.05 33.13
C PHE A 538 18.17 3.62 33.39
N TYR A 539 17.24 3.44 32.46
CA TYR A 539 15.84 3.85 32.67
C TYR A 539 15.21 3.17 33.89
N ARG A 540 15.37 1.84 34.03
CA ARG A 540 14.85 1.07 35.18
C ARG A 540 15.52 1.45 36.51
N ALA A 541 16.78 1.87 36.46
CA ALA A 541 17.47 2.40 37.63
C ALA A 541 16.91 3.78 38.04
N ALA A 542 16.55 4.64 37.08
CA ALA A 542 15.97 5.96 37.34
C ALA A 542 14.58 5.89 37.98
N ILE A 543 13.70 5.05 37.43
CA ILE A 543 12.32 4.87 37.94
C ILE A 543 12.27 4.00 39.23
N GLY A 544 13.41 3.51 39.69
CA GLY A 544 13.53 2.76 40.94
C GLY A 544 13.11 1.29 40.89
N THR A 545 12.82 0.73 39.71
CA THR A 545 12.54 -0.71 39.56
C THR A 545 13.77 -1.56 39.87
N ILE A 546 14.96 -1.05 39.55
CA ILE A 546 16.22 -1.62 40.05
C ILE A 546 16.54 -0.93 41.37
N ASP A 547 16.19 -1.62 42.45
CA ASP A 547 16.39 -1.12 43.80
C ASP A 547 17.82 -1.37 44.31
N ASN A 548 18.13 -0.83 45.48
CA ASN A 548 19.45 -1.00 46.09
C ASN A 548 19.72 -2.45 46.52
N LYS A 549 18.67 -3.27 46.70
CA LYS A 549 18.79 -4.67 47.11
C LYS A 549 19.24 -5.52 45.93
N MET A 550 18.58 -5.38 44.78
CA MET A 550 18.95 -6.00 43.51
C MET A 550 20.37 -5.64 43.06
N LEU A 551 20.81 -4.40 43.29
CA LEU A 551 22.20 -4.00 43.01
C LEU A 551 23.22 -4.64 43.97
N LYS A 552 22.86 -4.85 45.24
CA LYS A 552 23.68 -5.59 46.22
C LYS A 552 23.76 -7.07 45.88
N ASP A 553 22.65 -7.66 45.42
CA ASP A 553 22.59 -9.06 44.98
C ASP A 553 23.45 -9.27 43.72
N PHE A 554 23.40 -8.31 42.78
CA PHE A 554 24.31 -8.28 41.63
C PHE A 554 25.78 -8.18 42.06
N ALA A 555 26.12 -7.27 42.99
CA ALA A 555 27.49 -7.13 43.48
C ALA A 555 27.99 -8.41 44.19
N SER A 556 27.09 -9.11 44.90
CA SER A 556 27.37 -10.37 45.60
C SER A 556 27.53 -11.55 44.66
N SER A 557 26.75 -11.62 43.57
CA SER A 557 26.94 -12.64 42.53
C SER A 557 28.24 -12.41 41.77
N ARG A 558 28.61 -11.16 41.49
CA ARG A 558 29.89 -10.79 40.85
C ARG A 558 31.11 -11.18 41.70
N SER A 559 31.06 -10.97 43.02
CA SER A 559 32.14 -11.38 43.93
C SER A 559 32.20 -12.91 44.13
N ASN A 560 31.06 -13.59 44.10
CA ASN A 560 30.98 -15.06 44.12
C ASN A 560 31.54 -15.71 42.85
N VAL A 561 31.50 -15.05 41.68
CA VAL A 561 32.21 -15.54 40.49
C VAL A 561 33.72 -15.47 40.68
N LEU A 562 34.26 -14.38 41.26
CA LEU A 562 35.69 -14.26 41.58
C LEU A 562 36.14 -15.31 42.61
N MET A 563 35.30 -15.60 43.61
CA MET A 563 35.53 -16.67 44.60
C MET A 563 35.29 -18.09 44.06
N SER A 564 34.43 -18.24 43.04
CA SER A 564 34.22 -19.51 42.31
C SER A 564 35.44 -19.89 41.49
N PHE A 565 36.14 -18.93 40.87
CA PHE A 565 37.43 -19.18 40.21
C PHE A 565 38.55 -19.63 41.18
N ILE A 566 38.49 -19.22 42.45
CA ILE A 566 39.46 -19.60 43.49
C ILE A 566 39.05 -20.91 44.19
N LYS A 567 37.74 -21.24 44.27
CA LYS A 567 37.21 -22.46 44.90
C LYS A 567 36.89 -23.61 43.93
N SER A 568 36.97 -23.42 42.61
CA SER A 568 36.65 -24.45 41.60
C SER A 568 37.63 -25.63 41.53
N LYS A 569 38.67 -25.68 42.38
CA LYS A 569 39.48 -26.90 42.58
C LYS A 569 38.91 -27.88 43.61
N ILE A 570 37.84 -27.55 44.35
CA ILE A 570 37.29 -28.46 45.39
C ILE A 570 35.77 -28.35 45.48
N ARG A 571 35.03 -29.00 44.56
CA ARG A 571 33.82 -29.84 44.79
C ARG A 571 32.92 -29.98 43.54
N LYS A 572 32.36 -31.19 43.37
CA LYS A 572 31.28 -31.57 42.43
C LYS A 572 29.98 -30.79 42.71
N PRO A 573 29.09 -30.61 41.72
CA PRO A 573 27.86 -29.85 41.88
C PRO A 573 26.84 -30.68 42.68
N ASN A 574 26.38 -30.13 43.80
CA ASN A 574 25.12 -30.55 44.40
C ASN A 574 24.02 -29.68 43.77
N VAL A 575 23.06 -30.35 43.15
CA VAL A 575 21.80 -29.78 42.68
C VAL A 575 21.05 -29.23 43.90
N SER A 576 20.89 -27.92 43.99
CA SER A 576 20.03 -27.29 44.99
C SER A 576 18.67 -26.96 44.36
N GLN A 577 17.63 -27.40 45.07
CA GLN A 577 16.21 -27.28 44.75
C GLN A 577 15.81 -25.85 44.38
N ASP A 578 15.07 -25.73 43.27
CA ASP A 578 14.28 -24.55 42.93
C ASP A 578 13.31 -24.22 44.06
N VAL A 579 13.54 -23.08 44.70
CA VAL A 579 12.57 -22.45 45.61
C VAL A 579 12.34 -21.05 45.06
N ASN A 580 11.54 -20.94 44.00
CA ASN A 580 10.93 -19.68 43.52
C ASN A 580 9.74 -19.95 42.57
N LYS A 581 8.55 -20.07 43.16
CA LYS A 581 7.26 -19.59 42.64
C LYS A 581 6.60 -18.98 43.89
N ASP A 582 6.24 -17.70 43.99
CA ASP A 582 5.56 -16.78 43.07
C ASP A 582 6.06 -15.32 43.35
N GLU A 583 5.92 -14.28 42.51
CA GLU A 583 4.70 -13.77 41.86
C GLU A 583 5.06 -12.64 40.85
N ILE A 584 4.76 -12.83 39.55
CA ILE A 584 4.11 -11.95 38.51
C ILE A 584 4.24 -12.71 37.15
N THR A 585 3.74 -13.94 37.09
CA THR A 585 3.70 -14.75 35.85
C THR A 585 2.36 -15.46 35.63
N ALA A 586 1.34 -15.13 36.42
CA ALA A 586 0.08 -15.89 36.49
C ALA A 586 -0.84 -15.82 35.24
N LYS A 587 -0.49 -15.06 34.19
CA LYS A 587 -1.31 -14.97 32.96
C LYS A 587 -0.75 -15.73 31.75
N TYR A 588 0.52 -16.15 31.77
CA TYR A 588 1.16 -16.79 30.61
C TYR A 588 1.45 -18.29 30.78
N ASP A 589 1.10 -18.86 31.95
CA ASP A 589 1.34 -20.27 32.32
C ASP A 589 0.05 -21.12 32.36
N LEU A 590 -1.11 -20.60 31.90
CA LEU A 590 -2.39 -21.32 31.95
C LEU A 590 -2.75 -21.94 30.60
N LEU A 591 -2.83 -23.26 30.56
CA LEU A 591 -3.35 -24.03 29.44
C LEU A 591 -4.88 -24.05 29.56
N VAL A 592 -5.57 -23.53 28.55
CA VAL A 592 -7.03 -23.36 28.53
C VAL A 592 -7.63 -24.14 27.36
N PHE A 593 -8.77 -24.77 27.57
CA PHE A 593 -9.37 -25.70 26.63
C PHE A 593 -10.64 -25.10 25.99
N GLY A 594 -10.77 -25.25 24.67
CA GLY A 594 -11.93 -24.78 23.92
C GLY A 594 -11.99 -23.25 23.73
N LYS A 595 -13.07 -22.78 23.10
CA LYS A 595 -13.27 -21.34 22.79
C LYS A 595 -13.65 -20.49 24.00
N GLU A 596 -14.07 -21.13 25.08
CA GLU A 596 -14.51 -20.46 26.33
C GLU A 596 -13.41 -20.45 27.40
N GLU A 597 -12.21 -20.88 27.04
CA GLU A 597 -11.02 -20.87 27.90
C GLU A 597 -11.22 -21.62 29.24
N GLU A 598 -11.87 -22.80 29.17
CA GLU A 598 -12.13 -23.60 30.37
C GLU A 598 -10.85 -24.21 30.94
N LYS A 599 -10.81 -24.32 32.28
CA LYS A 599 -9.68 -24.90 33.01
C LYS A 599 -9.97 -26.37 33.30
N LEU A 600 -9.15 -27.27 32.77
CA LEU A 600 -9.16 -28.69 33.08
C LEU A 600 -7.82 -29.10 33.72
N ASP A 601 -7.83 -30.17 34.51
CA ASP A 601 -6.60 -30.75 35.05
C ASP A 601 -5.80 -31.42 33.94
N TYR A 602 -4.51 -31.08 33.83
CA TYR A 602 -3.61 -31.64 32.82
C TYR A 602 -2.21 -31.92 33.40
N LYS A 603 -1.41 -32.72 32.67
CA LYS A 603 -0.03 -33.04 33.02
C LYS A 603 0.83 -33.12 31.76
N PHE A 604 1.98 -32.43 31.74
CA PHE A 604 2.92 -32.50 30.63
C PHE A 604 3.62 -33.86 30.54
N THR A 605 3.93 -34.28 29.31
CA THR A 605 4.75 -35.45 29.01
C THR A 605 6.24 -35.09 29.01
N ASN A 606 7.11 -36.01 29.41
CA ASN A 606 8.55 -35.79 29.53
C ASN A 606 9.31 -35.71 28.19
N CYS A 607 8.64 -35.94 27.05
CA CYS A 607 9.29 -35.92 25.74
C CYS A 607 9.46 -34.52 25.15
N CYS A 608 8.63 -33.54 25.53
CA CYS A 608 8.64 -32.19 25.00
C CYS A 608 8.33 -31.17 26.11
N ASN A 609 9.09 -30.09 26.18
CA ASN A 609 8.86 -28.99 27.14
C ASN A 609 8.40 -27.74 26.38
N PRO A 610 7.09 -27.53 26.21
CA PRO A 610 6.59 -26.35 25.53
C PRO A 610 6.89 -25.08 26.34
N ILE A 611 7.20 -24.00 25.65
CA ILE A 611 7.46 -22.70 26.26
C ILE A 611 6.23 -21.78 26.15
N PRO A 612 6.08 -20.78 27.03
CA PRO A 612 4.93 -19.88 27.00
C PRO A 612 4.75 -19.19 25.64
N GLY A 613 3.60 -19.44 25.00
CA GLY A 613 3.25 -18.93 23.67
C GLY A 613 3.23 -19.99 22.56
N ASP A 614 3.71 -21.21 22.81
CA ASP A 614 3.60 -22.33 21.88
C ASP A 614 2.14 -22.85 21.81
N PRO A 615 1.61 -23.17 20.61
CA PRO A 615 0.36 -23.92 20.50
C PRO A 615 0.60 -25.38 20.92
N VAL A 616 -0.05 -25.80 22.00
CA VAL A 616 0.13 -27.11 22.66
C VAL A 616 -1.13 -27.95 22.69
#